data_AF-A0A970DXN9-F1
#
_entry.id   AF-A0A970DXN9-F1
#
_cell.length_a   1.000
_cell.length_b   1.000
_cell.length_c   1.000
_cell.angle_alpha   90.00
_cell.angle_beta   90.00
_cell.angle_gamma   90.00
#
_symmetry.space_group_name_H-M   'P 1'
#
loop_
_entity.id
_entity.type
_entity.pdbx_description
1 polymer ?
#
loop_
_entity_poly.entity_id
_entity_poly.type
_entity_poly.pdbx_seq_one_letter_code
_entity_poly.pdbx_strand_id
1 'polypeptide(L)'
;MTRKTLFALFIIAVAAFALSSQTEAWTEVSYTSTWSDELNGEEPETEDALIQVEYDDFTQLYGTWYIWTPSGFTSHGFTPGAEQGRVVINEDGTYLMFHSAWDISEPTEGKWRLAFPREINGEIVTAIILENGVTGSDWAVAPSPSGKIRLLWAMKWSDGSATWVFDSELHK
;
A
#
# COMPACT_ATOMS: atom_id res chain seq x y z
N MET A 1 34.00 61.37 10.69
CA MET A 1 34.04 61.69 12.13
C MET A 1 33.86 60.40 12.90
N THR A 2 34.97 59.87 13.41
CA THR A 2 35.11 58.65 14.20
C THR A 2 34.70 58.88 15.64
N ARG A 3 33.83 58.02 16.21
CA ARG A 3 33.66 57.89 17.65
C ARG A 3 34.07 56.48 18.10
N LYS A 4 35.31 56.41 18.57
CA LYS A 4 35.88 55.38 19.45
C LYS A 4 35.53 55.76 20.88
N THR A 5 35.15 54.77 21.71
CA THR A 5 35.22 54.66 23.20
C THR A 5 33.99 53.90 23.69
N LEU A 6 34.01 52.95 24.63
CA LEU A 6 35.06 52.34 25.43
C LEU A 6 34.48 51.02 26.00
N PHE A 7 35.37 50.10 26.33
CA PHE A 7 35.16 48.86 27.08
C PHE A 7 34.35 49.02 28.38
N ALA A 8 33.47 48.05 28.67
CA ALA A 8 33.15 47.64 30.04
C ALA A 8 33.00 46.10 30.07
N LEU A 9 34.07 45.45 30.53
CA LEU A 9 34.13 44.04 30.93
C LEU A 9 33.29 43.87 32.20
N PHE A 10 32.29 42.99 32.16
CA PHE A 10 31.61 42.49 33.36
C PHE A 10 31.89 41.00 33.46
N ILE A 11 32.92 40.65 34.23
CA ILE A 11 33.20 39.27 34.64
C ILE A 11 32.26 38.98 35.81
N ILE A 12 31.24 38.17 35.57
CA ILE A 12 30.47 37.53 36.64
C ILE A 12 30.91 36.07 36.68
N ALA A 13 31.77 35.78 37.66
CA ALA A 13 32.05 34.42 38.07
C ALA A 13 30.84 33.91 38.89
N VAL A 14 30.11 32.94 38.35
CA VAL A 14 29.12 32.17 39.13
C VAL A 14 29.63 30.74 39.24
N ALA A 15 29.67 30.30 40.48
CA ALA A 15 30.25 29.06 40.97
C ALA A 15 29.67 27.82 40.28
N ALA A 16 30.56 26.85 40.05
CA ALA A 16 30.24 25.51 39.61
C ALA A 16 29.31 24.81 40.62
N PHE A 17 28.12 24.46 40.17
CA PHE A 17 27.37 23.33 40.72
C PHE A 17 27.34 22.24 39.66
N ALA A 18 28.26 21.29 39.80
CA ALA A 18 28.14 19.99 39.17
C ALA A 18 27.00 19.24 39.88
N LEU A 19 25.80 19.28 39.32
CA LEU A 19 24.78 18.29 39.61
C LEU A 19 24.82 17.28 38.47
N SER A 20 25.55 16.20 38.70
CA SER A 20 25.40 14.96 37.94
C SER A 20 23.92 14.58 37.98
N SER A 21 23.21 14.67 36.86
CA SER A 21 21.94 13.99 36.71
C SER A 21 22.24 12.50 36.68
N GLN A 22 22.24 11.86 37.85
CA GLN A 22 22.17 10.41 37.90
C GLN A 22 20.81 10.02 37.33
N THR A 23 20.80 9.60 36.07
CA THR A 23 19.75 8.73 35.53
C THR A 23 19.68 7.51 36.44
N GLU A 24 18.55 7.31 37.11
CA GLU A 24 18.31 6.12 37.90
C GLU A 24 18.47 4.89 37.00
N ALA A 25 19.34 3.97 37.40
CA ALA A 25 19.50 2.69 36.75
C ALA A 25 18.22 1.89 36.97
N TRP A 26 17.49 1.60 35.89
CA TRP A 26 16.35 0.71 35.91
C TRP A 26 16.77 -0.63 36.52
N THR A 27 15.95 -1.09 37.48
CA THR A 27 16.09 -2.35 38.22
C THR A 27 16.22 -3.54 37.26
N GLU A 28 17.17 -4.44 37.51
CA GLU A 28 17.33 -5.68 36.74
C GLU A 28 16.05 -6.53 36.81
N VAL A 29 15.60 -7.03 35.65
CA VAL A 29 14.46 -7.94 35.56
C VAL A 29 14.88 -9.28 36.13
N SER A 30 14.40 -9.62 37.32
CA SER A 30 14.59 -10.93 37.92
C SER A 30 13.76 -11.96 37.16
N TYR A 31 14.39 -12.77 36.30
CA TYR A 31 13.76 -13.92 35.68
C TYR A 31 13.57 -15.02 36.73
N THR A 32 12.34 -15.20 37.20
CA THR A 32 11.97 -16.45 37.87
C THR A 32 11.48 -17.43 36.81
N SER A 33 12.39 -18.28 36.32
CA SER A 33 12.00 -19.56 35.72
C SER A 33 11.52 -20.49 36.83
N THR A 34 10.27 -20.94 36.77
CA THR A 34 9.86 -22.34 37.01
C THR A 34 8.35 -22.48 36.90
N TRP A 35 7.89 -23.04 35.78
CA TRP A 35 6.92 -24.14 35.76
C TRP A 35 7.23 -24.96 34.50
N SER A 36 8.24 -25.82 34.62
CA SER A 36 8.26 -27.06 33.85
C SER A 36 7.12 -27.92 34.38
N ASP A 37 6.15 -28.25 33.53
CA ASP A 37 5.68 -29.62 33.34
C ASP A 37 4.76 -29.73 32.11
N GLU A 38 4.97 -30.83 31.41
CA GLU A 38 4.37 -31.32 30.17
C GLU A 38 2.87 -31.03 29.99
N LEU A 39 2.54 -30.37 28.89
CA LEU A 39 1.30 -30.63 28.15
C LEU A 39 1.70 -30.86 26.69
N ASN A 40 1.75 -32.14 26.30
CA ASN A 40 1.54 -32.54 24.91
C ASN A 40 0.19 -31.97 24.48
N GLY A 41 0.22 -30.83 23.82
CA GLY A 41 -0.90 -30.23 23.12
C GLY A 41 -0.31 -29.63 21.87
N GLU A 42 -0.72 -30.16 20.71
CA GLU A 42 -0.44 -29.58 19.40
C GLU A 42 -0.55 -28.06 19.50
N GLU A 43 0.54 -27.38 19.13
CA GLU A 43 0.52 -25.97 18.82
C GLU A 43 -0.68 -25.75 17.89
N PRO A 44 -1.67 -24.90 18.23
CA PRO A 44 -2.65 -24.55 17.22
C PRO A 44 -1.85 -23.86 16.12
N GLU A 45 -1.66 -24.57 15.01
CA GLU A 45 -1.38 -23.95 13.72
C GLU A 45 -2.41 -22.83 13.62
N THR A 46 -1.98 -21.60 13.89
CA THR A 46 -2.81 -20.44 13.62
C THR A 46 -3.16 -20.56 12.16
N GLU A 47 -4.45 -20.77 11.87
CA GLU A 47 -5.07 -20.82 10.54
C GLU A 47 -4.94 -19.48 9.79
N ASP A 48 -3.81 -18.78 9.93
CA ASP A 48 -3.27 -17.85 8.94
C ASP A 48 -2.50 -18.64 7.87
N ALA A 49 -3.04 -19.79 7.47
CA ALA A 49 -2.97 -20.22 6.08
C ALA A 49 -3.81 -19.24 5.23
N LEU A 50 -3.47 -17.95 5.27
CA LEU A 50 -3.65 -17.08 4.13
C LEU A 50 -3.04 -17.85 2.99
N ILE A 51 -3.88 -18.33 2.08
CA ILE A 51 -3.41 -18.96 0.85
C ILE A 51 -2.47 -17.94 0.23
N GLN A 52 -1.17 -18.15 0.41
CA GLN A 52 -0.15 -17.43 -0.33
C GLN A 52 -0.26 -18.03 -1.71
N VAL A 53 -1.23 -17.52 -2.49
CA VAL A 53 -1.17 -17.66 -3.93
C VAL A 53 0.04 -16.80 -4.29
N GLU A 54 1.18 -17.46 -4.33
CA GLU A 54 2.44 -16.92 -4.81
C GLU A 54 2.23 -16.64 -6.31
N TYR A 55 1.67 -15.46 -6.61
CA TYR A 55 1.61 -14.91 -7.95
C TYR A 55 3.01 -14.39 -8.29
N ASP A 56 3.98 -15.30 -8.38
CA ASP A 56 5.36 -14.97 -8.74
C ASP A 56 5.50 -14.74 -10.24
N ASP A 57 4.55 -15.23 -11.03
CA ASP A 57 4.53 -15.08 -12.48
C ASP A 57 3.54 -14.00 -12.92
N PHE A 58 4.06 -12.78 -13.06
CA PHE A 58 3.28 -11.64 -13.59
C PHE A 58 2.79 -11.83 -15.01
N THR A 59 3.35 -12.76 -15.79
CA THR A 59 2.93 -13.00 -17.18
C THR A 59 1.50 -13.54 -17.27
N GLN A 60 0.98 -14.13 -16.19
CA GLN A 60 -0.41 -14.56 -16.10
C GLN A 60 -1.41 -13.40 -16.17
N LEU A 61 -0.98 -12.18 -15.83
CA LEU A 61 -1.77 -10.97 -15.90
C LEU A 61 -1.90 -10.43 -17.34
N TYR A 62 -1.16 -10.98 -18.31
CA TYR A 62 -1.30 -10.62 -19.71
C TYR A 62 -2.63 -11.09 -20.33
N GLY A 63 -3.01 -10.39 -21.40
CA GLY A 63 -4.21 -10.68 -22.19
C GLY A 63 -5.36 -9.72 -21.88
N THR A 64 -6.57 -10.16 -22.19
CA THR A 64 -7.79 -9.36 -22.00
C THR A 64 -8.48 -9.76 -20.70
N TRP A 65 -8.82 -8.77 -19.89
CA TRP A 65 -9.60 -8.88 -18.67
C TRP A 65 -10.89 -8.08 -18.82
N TYR A 66 -12.02 -8.69 -18.50
CA TYR A 66 -13.33 -8.04 -18.48
C TYR A 66 -13.61 -7.47 -17.10
N ILE A 67 -14.15 -6.25 -17.08
CA ILE A 67 -14.41 -5.48 -15.86
C ILE A 67 -15.81 -5.83 -15.36
N TRP A 68 -15.89 -6.44 -14.19
CA TRP A 68 -17.14 -6.82 -13.55
C TRP A 68 -17.37 -6.05 -12.25
N THR A 69 -18.47 -5.30 -12.19
CA THR A 69 -18.95 -4.74 -10.93
C THR A 69 -19.96 -5.71 -10.31
N PRO A 70 -19.69 -6.23 -9.09
CA PRO A 70 -20.60 -7.13 -8.40
C PRO A 70 -21.96 -6.48 -8.11
N SER A 71 -22.99 -7.31 -7.97
CA SER A 71 -24.27 -6.84 -7.45
C SER A 71 -24.14 -6.34 -6.01
N GLY A 72 -25.01 -5.42 -5.63
CA GLY A 72 -24.98 -4.83 -4.30
C GLY A 72 -26.33 -4.30 -3.84
N PHE A 73 -26.43 -4.03 -2.55
CA PHE A 73 -27.53 -3.28 -1.97
C PHE A 73 -27.02 -1.91 -1.55
N THR A 74 -27.69 -0.86 -2.03
CA THR A 74 -27.47 0.51 -1.57
C THR A 74 -28.69 0.98 -0.78
N SER A 75 -28.64 2.18 -0.21
CA SER A 75 -29.81 2.87 0.34
C SER A 75 -30.96 3.02 -0.66
N HIS A 76 -30.69 2.87 -1.95
CA HIS A 76 -31.65 2.97 -3.05
C HIS A 76 -32.15 1.62 -3.57
N GLY A 77 -31.79 0.51 -2.90
CA GLY A 77 -32.25 -0.85 -3.24
C GLY A 77 -31.18 -1.73 -3.87
N PHE A 78 -31.61 -2.84 -4.46
CA PHE A 78 -30.74 -3.81 -5.13
C PHE A 78 -30.27 -3.27 -6.48
N THR A 79 -28.96 -3.32 -6.71
CA THR A 79 -28.34 -3.04 -8.01
C THR A 79 -27.75 -4.35 -8.54
N PRO A 80 -28.20 -4.85 -9.70
CA PRO A 80 -27.61 -6.02 -10.32
C PRO A 80 -26.17 -5.72 -10.76
N GLY A 81 -25.31 -6.74 -10.74
CA GLY A 81 -23.96 -6.64 -11.26
C GLY A 81 -23.96 -6.47 -12.78
N ALA A 82 -22.90 -5.87 -13.31
CA ALA A 82 -22.81 -5.55 -14.73
C ALA A 82 -21.36 -5.55 -15.24
N GLU A 83 -21.21 -5.88 -16.51
CA GLU A 83 -19.98 -5.66 -17.27
C GLU A 83 -19.76 -4.15 -17.48
N GLN A 84 -18.54 -3.68 -17.24
CA GLN A 84 -18.15 -2.27 -17.31
C GLN A 84 -17.04 -2.01 -18.33
N GLY A 85 -16.62 -3.02 -19.08
CA GLY A 85 -15.63 -2.87 -20.15
C GLY A 85 -14.52 -3.89 -20.06
N ARG A 86 -13.30 -3.52 -20.47
CA ARG A 86 -12.15 -4.42 -20.48
C ARG A 86 -10.81 -3.70 -20.38
N VAL A 87 -9.82 -4.40 -19.86
CA VAL A 87 -8.40 -4.01 -19.87
C VAL A 87 -7.64 -5.03 -20.71
N VAL A 88 -6.81 -4.56 -21.63
CA VAL A 88 -5.90 -5.39 -22.44
C VAL A 88 -4.48 -5.08 -22.00
N ILE A 89 -3.74 -6.07 -21.52
CA ILE A 89 -2.34 -5.96 -21.11
C ILE A 89 -1.48 -6.71 -22.12
N ASN A 90 -0.65 -5.98 -22.85
CA ASN A 90 0.23 -6.52 -23.88
C ASN A 90 1.62 -6.81 -23.33
N GLU A 91 2.29 -7.84 -23.84
CA GLU A 91 3.65 -8.23 -23.44
C GLU A 91 4.71 -7.17 -23.77
N ASP A 92 4.41 -6.24 -24.68
CA ASP A 92 5.32 -5.19 -25.16
C ASP A 92 5.42 -3.96 -24.23
N GLY A 93 4.80 -4.04 -23.04
CA GLY A 93 4.77 -2.94 -22.09
C GLY A 93 3.62 -1.94 -22.31
N THR A 94 2.66 -2.22 -23.20
CA THR A 94 1.50 -1.35 -23.44
C THR A 94 0.19 -1.92 -22.90
N TYR A 95 -0.80 -1.05 -22.67
CA TYR A 95 -2.16 -1.47 -22.33
C TYR A 95 -3.21 -0.63 -23.05
N LEU A 96 -4.41 -1.19 -23.14
CA LEU A 96 -5.65 -0.51 -23.53
C LEU A 96 -6.70 -0.70 -22.45
N MET A 97 -7.44 0.34 -22.11
CA MET A 97 -8.54 0.28 -21.14
C MET A 97 -9.80 0.90 -21.70
N PHE A 98 -10.88 0.12 -21.73
CA PHE A 98 -12.23 0.53 -22.09
C PHE A 98 -13.07 0.48 -20.83
N HIS A 99 -13.66 1.62 -20.42
CA HIS A 99 -14.42 1.69 -19.17
C HIS A 99 -15.71 2.50 -19.34
N SER A 100 -16.84 1.89 -19.01
CA SER A 100 -18.20 2.43 -19.18
C SER A 100 -18.46 3.74 -18.44
N ALA A 101 -17.82 3.95 -17.28
CA ALA A 101 -18.00 5.17 -16.48
C ALA A 101 -17.46 6.46 -17.15
N TRP A 102 -16.66 6.34 -18.21
CA TRP A 102 -16.11 7.49 -18.94
C TRP A 102 -16.54 7.46 -20.40
N ASP A 103 -15.76 6.81 -21.27
CA ASP A 103 -16.13 6.54 -22.66
C ASP A 103 -15.65 5.13 -23.03
N ILE A 104 -16.60 4.26 -23.38
CA ILE A 104 -16.30 2.87 -23.75
C ILE A 104 -15.88 2.74 -25.22
N SER A 105 -16.09 3.76 -26.04
CA SER A 105 -15.77 3.75 -27.47
C SER A 105 -14.34 4.20 -27.77
N GLU A 106 -13.77 5.04 -26.90
CA GLU A 106 -12.40 5.51 -26.99
C GLU A 106 -11.56 4.91 -25.86
N PRO A 107 -10.64 3.96 -26.14
CA PRO A 107 -9.81 3.39 -25.11
C PRO A 107 -8.80 4.40 -24.58
N THR A 108 -8.49 4.30 -23.29
CA THR A 108 -7.27 4.89 -22.75
C THR A 108 -6.10 3.96 -23.05
N GLU A 109 -5.03 4.50 -23.64
CA GLU A 109 -3.83 3.76 -24.01
C GLU A 109 -2.63 4.27 -23.22
N GLY A 110 -1.73 3.37 -22.83
CA GLY A 110 -0.54 3.78 -22.09
C GLY A 110 0.51 2.70 -21.96
N LYS A 111 1.48 2.97 -21.10
CA LYS A 111 2.52 2.02 -20.69
C LYS A 111 2.17 1.40 -19.35
N TRP A 112 2.63 0.18 -19.14
CA TRP A 112 2.54 -0.45 -17.84
C TRP A 112 3.92 -0.77 -17.28
N ARG A 113 3.97 -0.85 -15.96
CA ARG A 113 5.15 -1.30 -15.19
C ARG A 113 4.72 -2.29 -14.12
N LEU A 114 5.68 -3.01 -13.57
CA LEU A 114 5.43 -3.79 -12.37
C LEU A 114 5.27 -2.86 -11.16
N ALA A 115 4.38 -3.25 -10.25
CA ALA A 115 4.27 -2.62 -8.95
C ALA A 115 5.54 -2.87 -8.12
N PHE A 116 5.97 -1.87 -7.34
CA PHE A 116 6.99 -2.08 -6.32
C PHE A 116 6.44 -2.95 -5.19
N PRO A 117 7.30 -3.69 -4.47
CA PRO A 117 6.87 -4.45 -3.31
C PRO A 117 6.09 -3.57 -2.34
N ARG A 118 4.90 -4.04 -1.92
CA ARG A 118 4.02 -3.34 -0.96
C ARG A 118 3.45 -2.00 -1.46
N GLU A 119 3.58 -1.69 -2.75
CA GLU A 119 3.03 -0.46 -3.34
C GLU A 119 1.50 -0.42 -3.25
N ILE A 120 0.84 -1.56 -3.48
CA ILE A 120 -0.62 -1.68 -3.44
C ILE A 120 -1.07 -1.96 -2.01
N ASN A 121 -1.39 -0.90 -1.27
CA ASN A 121 -1.94 -0.96 0.10
C ASN A 121 -1.14 -1.85 1.07
N GLY A 122 0.19 -1.95 0.88
CA GLY A 122 1.05 -2.78 1.73
C GLY A 122 1.07 -4.27 1.39
N GLU A 123 0.34 -4.70 0.36
CA GLU A 123 0.20 -6.10 -0.03
C GLU A 123 1.46 -6.64 -0.72
N ILE A 124 1.82 -7.89 -0.40
CA ILE A 124 2.94 -8.60 -1.05
C ILE A 124 2.37 -9.36 -2.24
N VAL A 125 2.00 -8.62 -3.29
CA VAL A 125 1.44 -9.16 -4.52
C VAL A 125 2.21 -8.63 -5.73
N THR A 126 2.40 -9.49 -6.73
CA THR A 126 2.89 -9.05 -8.03
C THR A 126 1.72 -8.50 -8.84
N ALA A 127 1.79 -7.23 -9.20
CA ALA A 127 0.74 -6.52 -9.91
C ALA A 127 1.31 -5.68 -11.05
N ILE A 128 0.45 -5.39 -12.03
CA ILE A 128 0.77 -4.50 -13.15
C ILE A 128 0.11 -3.15 -12.91
N ILE A 129 0.91 -2.08 -12.90
CA ILE A 129 0.46 -0.70 -12.85
C ILE A 129 0.30 -0.19 -14.28
N LEU A 130 -0.90 0.27 -14.61
CA LEU A 130 -1.24 0.96 -15.85
C LEU A 130 -0.98 2.46 -15.63
N GLU A 131 0.07 2.99 -16.23
CA GLU A 131 0.50 4.36 -16.01
C GLU A 131 -0.40 5.34 -16.76
N ASN A 132 -0.74 6.46 -16.11
CA ASN A 132 -1.55 7.55 -16.67
C ASN A 132 -2.84 7.04 -17.35
N GLY A 133 -3.57 6.15 -16.67
CA GLY A 133 -4.83 5.59 -17.15
C GLY A 133 -5.99 6.55 -17.14
N VAL A 134 -7.20 6.01 -17.03
CA VAL A 134 -8.41 6.81 -17.17
C VAL A 134 -8.38 7.94 -16.15
N THR A 135 -8.65 9.17 -16.61
CA THR A 135 -8.52 10.45 -15.87
C THR A 135 -7.10 10.92 -15.54
N GLY A 136 -6.07 10.28 -16.11
CA GLY A 136 -4.66 10.58 -15.81
C GLY A 136 -4.17 10.01 -14.48
N SER A 137 -5.01 9.23 -13.80
CA SER A 137 -4.64 8.47 -12.59
C SER A 137 -3.99 7.15 -12.99
N ASP A 138 -3.07 6.65 -12.16
CA ASP A 138 -2.53 5.31 -12.37
C ASP A 138 -3.58 4.27 -11.94
N TRP A 139 -3.62 3.15 -12.65
CA TRP A 139 -4.50 2.03 -12.34
C TRP A 139 -3.66 0.78 -12.08
N ALA A 140 -4.24 -0.24 -11.44
CA ALA A 140 -3.56 -1.49 -11.15
C ALA A 140 -4.44 -2.69 -11.48
N VAL A 141 -3.86 -3.66 -12.17
CA VAL A 141 -4.38 -5.02 -12.29
C VAL A 141 -3.59 -5.88 -11.32
N ALA A 142 -4.26 -6.29 -10.24
CA ALA A 142 -3.62 -6.97 -9.12
C ALA A 142 -4.42 -8.18 -8.68
N PRO A 143 -3.77 -9.29 -8.32
CA PRO A 143 -4.42 -10.33 -7.55
C PRO A 143 -4.79 -9.83 -6.15
N SER A 144 -5.82 -10.43 -5.58
CA SER A 144 -6.16 -10.32 -4.16
C SER A 144 -5.69 -11.56 -3.41
N PRO A 145 -5.51 -11.48 -2.08
CA PRO A 145 -5.27 -12.66 -1.24
C PRO A 145 -6.37 -13.72 -1.33
N SER A 146 -7.57 -13.35 -1.81
CA SER A 146 -8.67 -14.30 -2.06
C SER A 146 -8.58 -15.03 -3.40
N GLY A 147 -7.55 -14.79 -4.20
CA GLY A 147 -7.33 -15.42 -5.52
C GLY A 147 -8.14 -14.81 -6.67
N LYS A 148 -8.89 -13.73 -6.42
CA LYS A 148 -9.54 -12.96 -7.49
C LYS A 148 -8.56 -11.95 -8.07
N ILE A 149 -8.75 -11.59 -9.34
CA ILE A 149 -8.07 -10.44 -9.93
C ILE A 149 -8.98 -9.23 -9.80
N ARG A 150 -8.40 -8.07 -9.50
CA ARG A 150 -9.12 -6.82 -9.29
C ARG A 150 -8.45 -5.67 -10.02
N LEU A 151 -9.28 -4.70 -10.36
CA LEU A 151 -8.89 -3.42 -10.88
C LEU A 151 -8.92 -2.40 -9.73
N LEU A 152 -7.84 -1.65 -9.57
CA LEU A 152 -7.75 -0.55 -8.60
C LEU A 152 -7.31 0.73 -9.30
N TRP A 153 -7.64 1.88 -8.73
CA TRP A 153 -7.11 3.17 -9.15
C TRP A 153 -6.37 3.86 -8.02
N ALA A 154 -5.34 4.62 -8.38
CA ALA A 154 -4.50 5.35 -7.45
C ALA A 154 -5.14 6.70 -7.10
N MET A 155 -5.62 6.85 -5.87
CA MET A 155 -5.88 8.15 -5.29
C MET A 155 -4.56 8.71 -4.75
N LYS A 156 -3.93 9.58 -5.53
CA LYS A 156 -2.64 10.20 -5.17
C LYS A 156 -2.82 11.26 -4.08
N TRP A 157 -1.92 11.23 -3.11
CA TRP A 157 -1.80 12.21 -2.04
C TRP A 157 -0.74 13.27 -2.36
N SER A 158 -0.77 14.39 -1.63
CA SER A 158 0.17 15.50 -1.82
C SER A 158 1.63 15.15 -1.50
N ASP A 159 1.86 14.09 -0.74
CA ASP A 159 3.20 13.59 -0.38
C ASP A 159 3.78 12.63 -1.43
N GLY A 160 3.04 12.37 -2.51
CA GLY A 160 3.44 11.45 -3.58
C GLY A 160 3.07 9.99 -3.33
N SER A 161 2.54 9.65 -2.15
CA SER A 161 1.95 8.34 -1.90
C SER A 161 0.59 8.19 -2.60
N ALA A 162 0.06 6.97 -2.66
CA ALA A 162 -1.27 6.72 -3.18
C ALA A 162 -2.03 5.73 -2.31
N THR A 163 -3.33 5.96 -2.15
CA THR A 163 -4.26 4.91 -1.73
C THR A 163 -4.80 4.22 -2.96
N TRP A 164 -4.69 2.89 -3.00
CA TRP A 164 -5.24 2.10 -4.10
C TRP A 164 -6.68 1.72 -3.78
N VAL A 165 -7.61 2.33 -4.49
CA VAL A 165 -9.04 2.15 -4.27
C VAL A 165 -9.55 1.04 -5.19
N PHE A 166 -10.21 0.05 -4.61
CA PHE A 166 -10.86 -1.01 -5.37
C PHE A 166 -11.94 -0.41 -6.27
N ASP A 167 -11.91 -0.77 -7.55
CA ASP A 167 -12.92 -0.40 -8.53
C ASP A 167 -13.83 -1.59 -8.83
N SER A 168 -13.25 -2.67 -9.38
CA SER A 168 -14.00 -3.79 -9.95
C SER A 168 -13.24 -5.11 -9.84
N GLU A 169 -13.97 -6.22 -9.94
CA GLU A 169 -13.37 -7.54 -10.16
C GLU A 169 -13.02 -7.70 -11.65
N LEU A 170 -11.97 -8.48 -11.93
CA LEU A 170 -11.53 -8.80 -13.29
C LEU A 170 -11.67 -10.30 -13.55
N HIS A 171 -12.20 -10.64 -14.73
CA HIS A 171 -12.33 -12.04 -15.18
C HIS A 171 -11.86 -12.19 -16.64
N LYS A 172 -11.59 -13.43 -17.07
CA LYS A 172 -11.19 -13.76 -18.46
C LYS A 172 -12.31 -14.49 -19.18
#